data_AF-A0A925HMQ7-F1
#
_entry.id   AF-A0A925HMQ7-F1
#
_cell.length_a   1.000
_cell.length_b   1.000
_cell.length_c   1.000
_cell.angle_alpha   90.00
_cell.angle_beta   90.00
_cell.angle_gamma   90.00
#
_symmetry.space_group_name_H-M   'P 1'
#
loop_
_entity.id
_entity.type
_entity.pdbx_description
1 polymer ?
#
loop_
_entity_poly.entity_id
_entity_poly.type
_entity_poly.pdbx_seq_one_letter_code
_entity_poly.pdbx_strand_id
1 'polypeptide(L)'
;ASYRDWLRDEFTFRCVFCLHRERWYGRPGTFDIEHFVPASVDPLGKCEYSNLLYACRTCNAAKTDVLAVPNPCEVALGDCLRIKTNGEVEALNADGKKLCDVLRLNSAYNIEPRSRWMRNLQALRESHPDLYDEFMAFPTDLPDLRHPRKRVPSNSKPEGAENCYFAQLERGKLPATY
;
A
#
# COMPACT_ATOMS: atom_id res chain seq x y z
N ALA A 1 -10.53 14.31 -12.19
CA ALA A 1 -9.97 14.20 -10.82
C ALA A 1 -9.09 12.96 -10.76
N SER A 2 -7.98 12.98 -10.01
CA SER A 2 -7.13 11.80 -9.85
C SER A 2 -7.67 10.93 -8.71
N TYR A 3 -7.79 9.62 -8.92
CA TYR A 3 -8.17 8.64 -7.87
C TYR A 3 -7.06 8.45 -6.81
N ARG A 4 -5.87 8.99 -7.05
CA ARG A 4 -4.68 8.76 -6.23
C ARG A 4 -4.89 9.01 -4.75
N ASP A 5 -5.45 10.16 -4.38
CA ASP A 5 -5.61 10.51 -2.96
C ASP A 5 -6.59 9.61 -2.23
N TRP A 6 -7.62 9.11 -2.93
CA TRP A 6 -8.56 8.14 -2.39
C TRP A 6 -7.87 6.80 -2.11
N LEU A 7 -7.07 6.34 -3.08
CA LEU A 7 -6.31 5.09 -2.96
C LEU A 7 -5.18 5.19 -1.93
N ARG A 8 -4.52 6.35 -1.80
CA ARG A 8 -3.54 6.61 -0.75
C ARG A 8 -4.17 6.40 0.63
N ASP A 9 -5.34 6.97 0.86
CA ASP A 9 -6.07 6.84 2.12
C ASP A 9 -6.57 5.40 2.33
N GLU A 10 -7.24 4.80 1.35
CA GLU A 10 -7.82 3.44 1.45
C GLU A 10 -6.77 2.35 1.73
N PHE A 11 -5.56 2.48 1.15
CA PHE A 11 -4.46 1.55 1.39
C PHE A 11 -3.49 2.02 2.49
N THR A 12 -3.91 2.97 3.34
CA THR A 12 -3.15 3.50 4.46
C THR A 12 -1.72 3.89 4.06
N PHE A 13 -1.55 4.57 2.93
CA PHE A 13 -0.26 5.07 2.42
C PHE A 13 0.82 3.98 2.28
N ARG A 14 0.40 2.74 1.99
CA ARG A 14 1.26 1.58 1.78
C ARG A 14 1.02 0.94 0.43
N CYS A 15 2.05 0.24 -0.03
CA CYS A 15 1.90 -0.66 -1.16
C CYS A 15 1.01 -1.81 -0.71
N VAL A 16 -0.11 -2.03 -1.40
CA VAL A 16 -1.04 -3.11 -1.07
C VAL A 16 -0.37 -4.49 -1.03
N PHE A 17 0.68 -4.69 -1.83
CA PHE A 17 1.35 -5.98 -1.95
C PHE A 17 2.48 -6.20 -0.94
N CYS A 18 3.40 -5.25 -0.81
CA CYS A 18 4.61 -5.41 0.01
C CYS A 18 4.60 -4.63 1.32
N LEU A 19 3.54 -3.86 1.57
CA LEU A 19 3.34 -3.00 2.74
C LEU A 19 4.41 -1.91 2.93
N HIS A 20 5.27 -1.69 1.93
CA HIS A 20 6.22 -0.59 1.95
C HIS A 20 5.47 0.73 2.03
N ARG A 21 5.92 1.61 2.92
CA ARG A 21 5.24 2.88 3.22
C ARG A 21 5.72 3.99 2.31
N GLU A 22 4.83 4.92 1.98
CA GLU A 22 5.22 6.18 1.34
C GLU A 22 6.32 6.89 2.12
N ARG A 23 6.20 6.93 3.45
CA ARG A 23 7.14 7.61 4.35
C ARG A 23 8.57 7.09 4.21
N TRP A 24 8.74 5.82 3.83
CA TRP A 24 10.06 5.20 3.65
C TRP A 24 10.70 5.57 2.31
N TYR A 25 9.91 6.08 1.36
CA TYR A 25 10.40 6.64 0.12
C TYR A 25 10.54 8.16 0.24
N GLY A 26 11.77 8.64 0.37
CA GLY A 26 12.06 10.09 0.46
C GLY A 26 11.86 10.89 -0.85
N ARG A 27 11.12 10.37 -1.85
CA ARG A 27 10.96 11.02 -3.17
C ARG A 27 9.57 10.78 -3.76
N PRO A 28 8.96 11.80 -4.42
CA PRO A 28 7.74 11.62 -5.20
C PRO A 28 7.90 10.59 -6.32
N GLY A 29 6.77 10.03 -6.76
CA GLY A 29 6.73 9.12 -7.90
C GLY A 29 7.33 7.74 -7.62
N THR A 30 7.22 7.22 -6.40
CA THR A 30 7.60 5.84 -6.04
C THR A 30 6.40 4.90 -5.95
N PHE A 31 5.20 5.46 -6.06
CA PHE A 31 3.92 4.78 -6.08
C PHE A 31 3.14 5.13 -7.32
N ASP A 32 2.37 4.17 -7.80
CA ASP A 32 1.56 4.27 -8.98
C ASP A 32 0.14 3.73 -8.66
N ILE A 33 -0.85 4.17 -9.45
CA ILE A 33 -2.16 3.54 -9.44
C ILE A 33 -2.02 2.26 -10.26
N GLU A 34 -2.18 1.12 -9.61
CA GLU A 34 -2.11 -0.19 -10.23
C GLU A 34 -3.52 -0.66 -10.61
N HIS A 35 -3.62 -1.44 -11.69
CA HIS A 35 -4.87 -2.09 -12.07
C HIS A 35 -4.86 -3.55 -11.65
N PHE A 36 -5.88 -4.01 -10.92
CA PHE A 36 -5.99 -5.43 -10.58
C PHE A 36 -6.08 -6.28 -11.85
N VAL A 37 -7.10 -6.02 -12.68
CA VAL A 37 -7.19 -6.44 -14.09
C VAL A 37 -6.47 -5.41 -14.95
N PRO A 38 -5.35 -5.76 -15.61
CA PRO A 38 -4.54 -4.82 -16.38
C PRO A 38 -5.35 -4.09 -17.45
N ALA A 39 -5.08 -2.80 -17.65
CA ALA A 39 -5.75 -2.02 -18.69
C ALA A 39 -5.43 -2.49 -20.13
N SER A 40 -4.36 -3.27 -20.33
CA SER A 40 -4.08 -3.96 -21.60
C SER A 40 -5.04 -5.13 -21.87
N VAL A 41 -5.64 -5.70 -20.83
CA VAL A 41 -6.60 -6.80 -20.91
C VAL A 41 -8.03 -6.26 -20.91
N ASP A 42 -8.33 -5.31 -20.02
CA ASP A 42 -9.63 -4.63 -19.96
C ASP A 42 -9.46 -3.10 -20.00
N PRO A 43 -9.46 -2.49 -21.20
CA PRO A 43 -9.36 -1.05 -21.36
C PRO A 43 -10.55 -0.27 -20.77
N LEU A 44 -11.74 -0.89 -20.70
CA LEU A 44 -12.95 -0.25 -20.17
C LEU A 44 -12.88 -0.17 -18.64
N GLY A 45 -12.31 -1.18 -17.99
CA GLY A 45 -12.06 -1.25 -16.55
C GLY A 45 -10.97 -0.30 -16.02
N LYS A 46 -10.31 0.49 -16.88
CA LYS A 46 -9.19 1.35 -16.50
C LYS A 46 -9.54 2.43 -15.46
N CYS A 47 -10.79 2.90 -15.46
CA CYS A 47 -11.26 3.95 -14.56
C CYS A 47 -12.24 3.44 -13.49
N GLU A 48 -12.46 2.13 -13.44
CA GLU A 48 -13.32 1.50 -12.45
C GLU A 48 -12.61 1.43 -11.12
N TYR A 49 -13.13 2.13 -10.11
CA TYR A 49 -12.46 2.31 -8.83
C TYR A 49 -12.14 0.98 -8.13
N SER A 50 -13.03 0.00 -8.23
CA SER A 50 -12.84 -1.36 -7.69
C SER A 50 -11.69 -2.13 -8.35
N ASN A 51 -11.24 -1.68 -9.52
CA ASN A 51 -10.10 -2.25 -10.24
C ASN A 51 -8.79 -1.51 -9.93
N LEU A 52 -8.82 -0.42 -9.15
CA LEU A 52 -7.65 0.39 -8.85
C LEU A 52 -7.05 0.01 -7.49
N LEU A 53 -5.73 -0.12 -7.46
CA LEU A 53 -4.94 -0.44 -6.29
C LEU A 53 -3.86 0.63 -6.07
N TYR A 54 -3.40 0.77 -4.83
CA TYR A 54 -2.23 1.58 -4.52
C TYR A 54 -1.00 0.70 -4.33
N ALA A 55 -0.03 0.80 -5.24
CA ALA A 55 1.16 -0.04 -5.23
C ALA A 55 2.44 0.77 -5.42
N CYS A 56 3.54 0.32 -4.80
CA CYS A 56 4.85 0.86 -5.12
C CYS A 56 5.25 0.43 -6.53
N ARG A 57 6.09 1.24 -7.19
CA ARG A 57 6.54 0.99 -8.56
C ARG A 57 7.18 -0.39 -8.72
N THR A 58 7.92 -0.87 -7.71
CA THR A 58 8.55 -2.18 -7.76
C THR A 58 7.53 -3.30 -7.88
N CYS A 59 6.44 -3.26 -7.10
CA CYS A 59 5.39 -4.28 -7.15
C CYS A 59 4.52 -4.14 -8.40
N ASN A 60 4.16 -2.91 -8.79
CA ASN A 60 3.45 -2.66 -10.05
C ASN A 60 4.26 -3.20 -11.25
N ALA A 61 5.53 -2.82 -11.38
CA ALA A 61 6.39 -3.27 -12.47
C ALA A 61 6.70 -4.77 -12.44
N ALA A 62 6.54 -5.45 -11.29
CA ALA A 62 6.66 -6.90 -11.21
C ALA A 62 5.36 -7.61 -11.61
N LYS A 63 4.19 -7.05 -11.24
CA LYS A 63 2.88 -7.60 -11.61
C LYS A 63 2.58 -7.41 -13.10
N THR A 64 2.93 -6.27 -13.67
CA THR A 64 2.68 -5.92 -15.08
C THR A 64 1.23 -6.24 -15.51
N ASP A 65 1.07 -7.00 -16.58
CA ASP A 65 -0.15 -7.53 -17.15
C ASP A 65 -0.50 -8.94 -16.64
N VAL A 66 0.18 -9.43 -15.59
CA VAL A 66 -0.10 -10.78 -15.05
C VAL A 66 -1.47 -10.82 -14.40
N LEU A 67 -2.31 -11.72 -14.91
CA LEU A 67 -3.60 -12.08 -14.36
C LEU A 67 -3.50 -13.13 -13.25
N ALA A 68 -4.61 -13.30 -12.52
CA ALA A 68 -4.80 -14.33 -11.49
C ALA A 68 -3.79 -14.26 -10.34
N VAL A 69 -3.33 -13.05 -10.00
CA VAL A 69 -2.88 -12.77 -8.62
C VAL A 69 -4.14 -12.66 -7.75
N PRO A 70 -4.10 -13.09 -6.48
CA PRO A 70 -5.25 -12.95 -5.58
C PRO A 70 -5.59 -11.46 -5.41
N ASN A 71 -6.89 -11.13 -5.46
CA ASN A 71 -7.35 -9.76 -5.30
C ASN A 71 -7.16 -9.32 -3.84
N PRO A 72 -6.30 -8.35 -3.53
CA PRO A 72 -6.08 -7.91 -2.15
C PRO A 72 -7.31 -7.24 -1.50
N CYS A 73 -8.31 -6.85 -2.30
CA CYS A 73 -9.57 -6.32 -1.80
C CYS A 73 -10.58 -7.41 -1.41
N GLU A 74 -10.33 -8.66 -1.78
CA GLU A 74 -11.20 -9.82 -1.50
C GLU A 74 -10.51 -10.88 -0.64
N VAL A 75 -9.18 -10.97 -0.70
CA VAL A 75 -8.36 -11.96 0.00
C VAL A 75 -7.44 -11.25 0.99
N ALA A 76 -7.49 -11.67 2.25
CA ALA A 76 -6.55 -11.23 3.26
C ALA A 76 -5.16 -11.81 2.97
N LEU A 77 -4.24 -10.99 2.43
CA LEU A 77 -2.92 -11.47 2.04
C LEU A 77 -2.08 -12.03 3.20
N GLY A 78 -2.40 -11.68 4.45
CA GLY A 78 -1.79 -12.26 5.64
C GLY A 78 -2.10 -13.75 5.84
N ASP A 79 -3.20 -14.25 5.27
CA ASP A 79 -3.52 -15.68 5.25
C ASP A 79 -2.75 -16.43 4.16
N CYS A 80 -2.20 -15.69 3.19
CA CYS A 80 -1.42 -16.21 2.07
C CYS A 80 0.09 -16.16 2.32
N LEU A 81 0.57 -15.18 3.09
CA LEU A 81 1.99 -14.86 3.21
C LEU A 81 2.42 -14.65 4.66
N ARG A 82 3.64 -15.11 5.00
CA ARG A 82 4.29 -14.80 6.28
C ARG A 82 5.69 -14.23 6.05
N ILE A 83 5.98 -13.08 6.64
CA ILE A 83 7.33 -12.49 6.60
C ILE A 83 8.17 -13.08 7.74
N LYS A 84 9.30 -13.69 7.41
CA LYS A 84 10.28 -14.22 8.36
C LYS A 84 11.20 -13.12 8.87
N THR A 85 11.88 -13.37 9.99
CA THR A 85 12.81 -12.42 10.63
C THR A 85 14.02 -12.08 9.76
N ASN A 86 14.43 -12.97 8.85
CA ASN A 86 15.50 -12.73 7.89
C ASN A 86 15.04 -11.93 6.65
N GLY A 87 13.77 -11.51 6.59
CA GLY A 87 13.20 -10.79 5.46
C GLY A 87 12.72 -11.68 4.30
N GLU A 88 12.80 -13.01 4.39
CA GLU A 88 12.12 -13.89 3.43
C GLU A 88 10.59 -13.84 3.62
N VAL A 89 9.85 -14.06 2.54
CA VAL A 89 8.40 -14.24 2.54
C VAL A 89 8.07 -15.72 2.30
N GLU A 90 7.47 -16.36 3.27
CA GLU A 90 6.93 -17.71 3.17
C GLU A 90 5.52 -17.68 2.56
N ALA A 91 5.29 -18.52 1.54
CA ALA A 91 3.96 -18.77 1.02
C ALA A 91 3.24 -19.82 1.88
N LEU A 92 2.04 -19.50 2.36
CA LEU A 92 1.24 -20.35 3.23
C LEU A 92 0.23 -21.21 2.44
N ASN A 93 -0.07 -20.82 1.21
CA ASN A 93 -1.00 -21.49 0.30
C ASN A 93 -0.64 -21.20 -1.17
N ALA A 94 -1.47 -21.71 -2.10
CA ALA A 94 -1.24 -21.55 -3.54
C ALA A 94 -1.23 -20.06 -3.98
N ASP A 95 -2.11 -19.25 -3.40
CA ASP A 95 -2.17 -17.81 -3.67
C ASP A 95 -0.91 -17.09 -3.19
N GLY A 96 -0.41 -17.45 -2.01
CA GLY A 96 0.87 -16.98 -1.49
C GLY A 96 2.03 -17.33 -2.41
N LYS A 97 2.05 -18.55 -2.95
CA LYS A 97 3.07 -18.98 -3.90
C LYS A 97 3.02 -18.11 -5.17
N LYS A 98 1.81 -17.91 -5.71
CA LYS A 98 1.58 -17.07 -6.89
C LYS A 98 2.06 -15.63 -6.65
N LEU A 99 1.73 -15.04 -5.50
CA LEU A 99 2.20 -13.70 -5.13
C LEU A 99 3.72 -13.62 -5.04
N CYS A 100 4.35 -14.57 -4.35
CA CYS A 100 5.81 -14.62 -4.21
C CYS A 100 6.51 -14.69 -5.57
N ASP A 101 5.99 -15.51 -6.49
CA ASP A 101 6.55 -15.70 -7.82
C ASP A 101 6.36 -14.45 -8.70
N VAL A 102 5.14 -13.94 -8.81
CA VAL A 102 4.79 -12.79 -9.68
C VAL A 102 5.46 -11.51 -9.20
N LEU A 103 5.35 -11.21 -7.90
CA LEU A 103 5.90 -9.98 -7.32
C LEU A 103 7.39 -10.11 -6.98
N ARG A 104 7.98 -11.30 -7.21
CA ARG A 104 9.38 -11.62 -6.93
C ARG A 104 9.78 -11.27 -5.50
N LEU A 105 8.89 -11.56 -4.53
CA LEU A 105 9.02 -11.09 -3.13
C LEU A 105 10.31 -11.58 -2.46
N ASN A 106 10.83 -12.73 -2.90
CA ASN A 106 12.07 -13.35 -2.43
C ASN A 106 13.27 -13.19 -3.36
N SER A 107 13.23 -12.26 -4.31
CA SER A 107 14.46 -11.91 -5.04
C SER A 107 15.50 -11.31 -4.09
N ALA A 108 16.79 -11.48 -4.38
CA ALA A 108 17.87 -10.88 -3.60
C ALA A 108 17.71 -9.35 -3.44
N TYR A 109 17.15 -8.69 -4.47
CA TYR A 109 16.82 -7.27 -4.47
C TYR A 109 15.71 -6.88 -3.49
N ASN A 110 14.88 -7.82 -3.04
CA ASN A 110 13.77 -7.58 -2.12
C ASN A 110 14.05 -8.10 -0.70
N ILE A 111 14.75 -9.24 -0.55
CA ILE A 111 15.07 -9.80 0.78
C ILE A 111 16.00 -8.86 1.55
N GLU A 112 17.13 -8.46 0.96
CA GLU A 112 18.15 -7.69 1.68
C GLU A 112 17.61 -6.32 2.16
N PRO A 113 16.94 -5.50 1.33
CA PRO A 113 16.36 -4.25 1.80
C PRO A 113 15.25 -4.45 2.85
N ARG A 114 14.40 -5.49 2.70
CA ARG A 114 13.35 -5.79 3.69
C ARG A 114 13.96 -6.17 5.03
N SER A 115 14.92 -7.09 5.04
CA SER A 115 15.66 -7.51 6.23
C SER A 115 16.34 -6.32 6.92
N ARG A 116 17.00 -5.45 6.14
CA ARG A 116 17.64 -4.25 6.66
C ARG A 116 16.62 -3.28 7.29
N TRP A 117 15.49 -3.04 6.63
CA TRP A 117 14.43 -2.20 7.19
C TRP A 117 13.87 -2.77 8.50
N MET A 118 13.59 -4.08 8.54
CA MET A 118 13.09 -4.73 9.76
C MET A 118 14.08 -4.58 10.93
N ARG A 119 15.37 -4.85 10.69
CA ARG A 119 16.43 -4.70 11.71
C ARG A 119 16.60 -3.25 12.16
N ASN A 120 16.61 -2.30 11.22
CA ASN A 120 16.73 -0.87 11.54
C ASN A 120 15.55 -0.38 12.37
N LEU A 121 14.31 -0.72 11.98
CA LEU A 121 13.12 -0.33 12.73
C LEU A 121 13.09 -0.95 14.12
N GLN A 122 13.53 -2.21 14.26
CA GLN A 122 13.67 -2.84 15.58
C GLN A 122 14.68 -2.10 16.44
N ALA A 123 15.87 -1.81 15.91
CA ALA A 123 16.92 -1.09 16.64
C ALA A 123 16.47 0.33 17.03
N LEU A 124 15.78 1.05 16.14
CA LEU A 124 15.21 2.37 16.44
C LEU A 124 14.17 2.28 17.55
N ARG A 125 13.26 1.31 17.49
CA ARG A 125 12.23 1.12 18.53
C ARG A 125 12.85 0.95 19.93
N GLU A 126 14.00 0.30 20.01
CA GLU A 126 14.69 0.01 21.28
C GLU A 126 15.58 1.17 21.75
N SER A 127 16.20 1.92 20.83
CA SER A 127 17.23 2.92 21.16
C SER A 127 16.82 4.39 20.98
N HIS A 128 15.91 4.66 20.05
CA HIS A 128 15.47 5.99 19.63
C HIS A 128 13.97 5.95 19.25
N PRO A 129 13.08 5.75 20.24
CA PRO A 129 11.65 5.56 19.98
C PRO A 129 11.00 6.76 19.27
N ASP A 130 11.52 7.97 19.46
CA ASP A 130 11.14 9.19 18.74
C ASP A 130 11.38 9.05 17.22
N LEU A 131 12.55 8.55 16.84
CA LEU A 131 12.86 8.28 15.43
C LEU A 131 12.03 7.11 14.89
N TYR A 132 11.80 6.06 15.70
CA TYR A 132 10.90 4.97 15.30
C TYR A 132 9.51 5.50 14.95
N ASP A 133 8.94 6.34 15.82
CA ASP A 133 7.64 6.97 15.58
C ASP A 133 7.66 7.83 14.32
N GLU A 134 8.73 8.60 14.07
CA GLU A 134 8.88 9.38 12.82
C GLU A 134 8.83 8.50 11.54
N PHE A 135 9.52 7.35 11.55
CA PHE A 135 9.53 6.41 10.43
C PHE A 135 8.22 5.64 10.26
N MET A 136 7.43 5.52 11.32
CA MET A 136 6.17 4.78 11.34
C MET A 136 4.94 5.70 11.25
N ALA A 137 5.13 7.02 11.35
CA ALA A 137 4.11 8.04 11.27
C ALA A 137 3.55 8.22 9.85
N PHE A 138 2.30 8.67 9.81
CA PHE A 138 1.59 9.04 8.58
C PHE A 138 2.36 10.07 7.74
N PRO A 139 2.20 10.09 6.41
CA PRO A 139 2.70 11.20 5.60
C PRO A 139 2.15 12.53 6.10
N THR A 140 2.97 13.59 6.03
CA THR A 140 2.58 14.93 6.49
C THR A 140 1.57 15.60 5.57
N ASP A 141 1.41 15.11 4.34
CA ASP A 141 0.53 15.61 3.29
C ASP A 141 -0.77 14.79 3.17
N LEU A 142 -1.45 14.54 4.30
CA LEU A 142 -2.72 13.81 4.31
C LEU A 142 -3.76 14.52 3.43
N PRO A 143 -4.41 13.80 2.48
CA PRO A 143 -5.42 14.42 1.63
C PRO A 143 -6.76 14.59 2.35
N ASP A 144 -7.35 15.78 2.29
CA ASP A 144 -8.76 15.98 2.64
C ASP A 144 -9.65 15.48 1.50
N LEU A 145 -10.33 14.36 1.72
CA LEU A 145 -11.18 13.70 0.73
C LEU A 145 -12.60 14.27 0.66
N ARG A 146 -12.98 15.20 1.55
CA ARG A 146 -14.34 15.73 1.63
C ARG A 146 -14.61 16.80 0.56
N HIS A 147 -15.88 17.05 0.31
CA HIS A 147 -16.30 18.20 -0.48
C HIS A 147 -16.07 19.52 0.32
N PRO A 148 -15.67 20.65 -0.30
CA PRO A 148 -15.43 20.87 -1.73
C PRO A 148 -14.02 20.56 -2.21
N ARG A 149 -13.12 20.07 -1.34
CA ARG A 149 -11.71 19.80 -1.66
C ARG A 149 -11.58 18.73 -2.75
N LYS A 150 -12.35 17.64 -2.63
CA LYS A 150 -12.54 16.66 -3.71
C LYS A 150 -13.97 16.74 -4.22
N ARG A 151 -14.11 17.07 -5.50
CA ARG A 151 -15.39 17.04 -6.21
C ARG A 151 -15.39 15.84 -7.15
N VAL A 152 -16.37 14.96 -6.96
CA VAL A 152 -16.62 13.81 -7.84
C VAL A 152 -18.09 13.82 -8.22
N PRO A 153 -18.46 13.35 -9.43
CA PRO A 153 -19.86 13.31 -9.86
C PRO A 153 -20.74 12.40 -8.98
N SER A 154 -20.17 11.31 -8.50
CA SER A 154 -20.80 10.37 -7.57
C SER A 154 -19.71 9.74 -6.69
N ASN A 155 -20.03 9.45 -5.43
CA ASN A 155 -19.19 8.69 -4.53
C ASN A 155 -20.02 7.55 -3.92
N SER A 156 -19.66 6.31 -4.24
CA SER A 156 -20.34 5.12 -3.72
C SER A 156 -19.95 4.77 -2.28
N LYS A 157 -18.90 5.40 -1.73
CA LYS A 157 -18.40 5.23 -0.36
C LYS A 157 -18.24 6.59 0.35
N PRO A 158 -19.33 7.36 0.57
CA PRO A 158 -19.24 8.70 1.17
C PRO A 158 -18.64 8.70 2.58
N GLU A 159 -18.87 7.64 3.36
CA GLU A 159 -18.32 7.46 4.69
C GLU A 159 -16.78 7.39 4.71
N GLY A 160 -16.16 6.94 3.61
CA GLY A 160 -14.70 6.95 3.46
C GLY A 160 -14.14 8.37 3.38
N ALA A 161 -14.85 9.29 2.70
CA ALA A 161 -14.46 10.70 2.68
C ALA A 161 -14.57 11.34 4.07
N GLU A 162 -15.69 11.09 4.75
CA GLU A 162 -15.95 11.63 6.08
C GLU A 162 -15.01 11.05 7.15
N ASN A 163 -14.45 9.86 6.95
CA ASN A 163 -13.53 9.21 7.90
C ASN A 163 -12.10 9.06 7.40
N CYS A 164 -11.71 9.77 6.34
CA CYS A 164 -10.33 9.79 5.85
C CYS A 164 -9.34 10.20 6.94
N TYR A 165 -8.06 9.84 6.78
CA TYR A 165 -7.04 10.08 7.80
C TYR A 165 -6.83 11.56 8.09
N PHE A 166 -7.03 12.45 7.11
CA PHE A 166 -7.05 13.89 7.35
C PHE A 166 -8.16 14.29 8.34
N ALA A 167 -9.38 13.80 8.13
CA ALA A 167 -10.50 14.09 9.02
C ALA A 167 -10.34 13.43 10.40
N GLN A 168 -9.63 12.30 10.50
CA GLN A 168 -9.25 11.70 11.79
C GLN A 168 -8.21 12.56 12.53
N LEU A 169 -7.24 13.14 11.82
CA LEU A 169 -6.25 14.06 12.37
C LEU A 169 -6.94 15.30 12.96
N GLU A 170 -7.85 15.93 12.23
CA GLU A 170 -8.63 17.08 12.72
C GLU A 170 -9.41 16.78 13.99
N ARG A 171 -9.89 15.54 14.13
CA ARG A 171 -10.64 15.07 15.31
C ARG A 171 -9.75 14.60 16.47
N GLY A 172 -8.42 14.66 16.32
CA GLY A 172 -7.47 14.15 17.32
C GLY A 172 -7.55 12.63 17.50
N LYS A 173 -8.01 11.90 16.47
CA LYS A 173 -8.20 10.43 16.49
C LYS A 173 -7.19 9.67 15.64
N LEU A 174 -6.32 10.37 14.91
CA LEU A 174 -5.29 9.72 14.12
C LEU A 174 -4.25 9.08 15.05
N PRO A 175 -3.95 7.77 14.91
CA PRO A 175 -2.85 7.15 15.63
C PRO A 175 -1.51 7.80 15.28
N ALA A 176 -0.56 7.80 16.22
CA ALA A 176 0.78 8.33 15.96
C ALA A 176 1.52 7.55 14.86
N THR A 177 1.29 6.24 14.80
CA THR A 177 1.90 5.31 13.85
C THR A 177 0.84 4.38 13.26
N TYR A 178 1.10 3.81 12.08
CA TYR A 178 0.19 2.87 11.39
C TYR A 178 0.91 1.61 10.91
#